data_AF-A0A417FQB4-F1
#
_entry.id   AF-A0A417FQB4-F1
#
_cell.length_a   1.000
_cell.length_b   1.000
_cell.length_c   1.000
_cell.angle_alpha   90.00
_cell.angle_beta   90.00
_cell.angle_gamma   90.00
#
_symmetry.space_group_name_H-M   'P 1'
#
loop_
_entity.id
_entity.type
_entity.pdbx_description
1 polymer ?
#
loop_
_entity_poly.entity_id
_entity_poly.type
_entity_poly.pdbx_seq_one_letter_code
_entity_poly.pdbx_strand_id
1 'polypeptide(L)' 'MTGRELIIFILKNHLEDKPISDLGTLFETADQAAVRLGVGTATVNIWFKLGKIKGTTIGESVYIVKNAMPEKEG' A
#
# COMPACT_ATOMS: atom_id res chain seq x y z
N MET A 1 10.61 -3.64 0.30
CA MET A 1 9.70 -4.62 0.91
C MET A 1 9.47 -5.76 -0.07
N THR A 2 10.32 -6.77 0.04
CA THR A 2 10.10 -8.10 -0.54
C THR A 2 9.10 -8.86 0.34
N GLY A 3 8.55 -9.97 -0.15
CA GLY A 3 7.71 -10.85 0.67
C GLY A 3 8.43 -11.33 1.95
N ARG A 4 9.76 -11.53 1.88
CA ARG A 4 10.58 -11.86 3.05
C ARG A 4 10.59 -10.74 4.09
N GLU A 5 10.74 -9.48 3.66
CA GLU A 5 10.75 -8.33 4.57
C GLU A 5 9.37 -8.15 5.23
N LEU A 6 8.28 -8.45 4.52
CA LEU A 6 6.93 -8.45 5.07
C LEU A 6 6.73 -9.55 6.13
N ILE A 7 7.15 -10.78 5.84
CA ILE A 7 7.06 -11.90 6.80
C ILE A 7 7.83 -11.56 8.09
N ILE A 8 9.06 -11.03 7.96
CA ILE A 8 9.86 -10.62 9.12
C ILE A 8 9.16 -9.49 9.90
N PHE A 9 8.57 -8.51 9.22
CA PHE A 9 7.84 -7.43 9.88
C PHE A 9 6.64 -7.96 10.67
N ILE A 10 5.85 -8.86 10.09
CA ILE A 10 4.69 -9.48 10.74
C ILE A 10 5.12 -10.18 12.03
N LEU A 11 6.13 -11.06 11.94
CA LEU A 11 6.62 -11.83 13.09
C LEU A 11 7.27 -10.96 14.17
N LYS A 12 8.01 -9.90 13.80
CA LYS A 12 8.62 -8.99 14.78
C LYS A 12 7.61 -8.18 15.59
N ASN A 13 6.42 -7.97 15.03
CA ASN A 13 5.40 -7.12 15.65
C ASN A 13 4.19 -7.94 16.16
N HIS A 14 4.27 -9.28 16.15
CA HIS A 14 3.20 -10.18 16.60
C HIS A 14 1.87 -9.93 15.88
N LEU A 15 1.94 -9.76 14.56
CA LEU A 15 0.79 -9.45 13.70
C LEU A 15 0.23 -10.69 12.98
N GLU A 16 0.86 -11.85 13.13
CA GLU A 16 0.51 -13.09 12.44
C GLU A 16 -0.91 -13.60 12.76
N ASP A 17 -1.39 -13.33 13.97
CA ASP A 17 -2.73 -13.71 14.44
C ASP A 17 -3.73 -12.54 14.43
N LYS A 18 -3.31 -11.38 13.89
CA LYS A 18 -4.18 -10.20 13.81
C LYS A 18 -5.00 -10.21 12.53
N PRO A 19 -6.26 -9.73 12.57
CA PRO A 19 -7.03 -9.48 11.36
C PRO A 19 -6.24 -8.63 10.37
N ILE A 20 -6.31 -8.95 9.07
CA ILE A 20 -5.59 -8.19 8.03
C ILE A 20 -5.99 -6.69 8.05
N SER A 21 -7.19 -6.36 8.52
CA SER A 21 -7.63 -4.98 8.74
C SER A 21 -6.74 -4.18 9.71
N ASP A 22 -6.08 -4.85 10.66
CA ASP A 22 -5.20 -4.22 11.66
C ASP A 22 -3.81 -3.91 11.08
N LEU A 23 -3.48 -4.47 9.90
CA LEU A 23 -2.32 -4.05 9.09
C LEU A 23 -2.53 -2.68 8.42
N GLY A 24 -3.58 -1.91 8.76
CA GLY A 24 -3.78 -0.51 8.34
C GLY A 24 -2.64 0.46 8.75
N THR A 25 -1.65 -0.04 9.49
CA THR A 25 -0.36 0.63 9.73
C THR A 25 0.61 0.51 8.55
N LEU A 26 0.51 -0.55 7.74
CA LEU A 26 1.39 -0.83 6.60
C LEU A 26 0.83 -0.38 5.27
N PHE A 27 -0.50 -0.43 5.13
CA PHE A 27 -1.18 -0.11 3.90
C PHE A 27 -2.31 0.88 4.15
N GLU A 28 -2.60 1.67 3.12
CA GLU A 28 -3.78 2.50 3.03
C GLU A 28 -4.55 2.14 1.76
N THR A 29 -5.86 2.34 1.76
CA THR A 29 -6.68 2.16 0.55
C THR A 29 -6.28 3.19 -0.52
N ALA A 30 -6.59 2.91 -1.79
CA ALA A 30 -6.37 3.88 -2.86
C ALA A 30 -7.04 5.24 -2.58
N ASP A 31 -8.21 5.26 -1.93
CA ASP A 31 -8.90 6.50 -1.54
C ASP A 31 -8.14 7.27 -0.44
N GLN A 32 -7.63 6.58 0.57
CA GLN A 32 -6.80 7.21 1.61
C GLN A 32 -5.51 7.79 1.03
N ALA A 33 -4.85 7.05 0.12
CA ALA A 33 -3.69 7.54 -0.60
C ALA A 33 -4.03 8.77 -1.47
N ALA A 34 -5.20 8.77 -2.12
CA ALA A 34 -5.66 9.87 -2.95
C ALA A 34 -5.84 11.16 -2.12
N VAL A 35 -6.49 11.06 -0.96
CA VAL A 35 -6.62 12.17 0.00
C VAL A 35 -5.25 12.68 0.45
N ARG A 36 -4.34 11.78 0.82
CA ARG A 36 -2.99 12.12 1.28
C ARG A 36 -2.15 12.81 0.19
N LEU A 37 -2.26 12.35 -1.05
CA LEU A 37 -1.48 12.85 -2.19
C LEU A 37 -2.13 14.04 -2.89
N GLY A 38 -3.35 14.42 -2.51
CA GLY A 38 -4.10 15.53 -3.12
C GLY A 38 -4.49 15.25 -4.58
N VAL A 39 -4.79 14.00 -4.93
CA VAL A 39 -5.16 13.59 -6.29
C VAL A 39 -6.46 12.77 -6.28
N GLY A 40 -7.00 12.45 -7.46
CA GLY A 40 -8.12 11.53 -7.57
C GLY A 40 -7.70 10.07 -7.43
N THR A 41 -8.58 9.20 -6.91
CA THR A 41 -8.34 7.75 -6.80
C THR A 41 -7.99 7.11 -8.14
N ALA A 42 -8.56 7.60 -9.24
CA ALA A 42 -8.22 7.15 -10.60
C ALA A 42 -6.72 7.35 -10.90
N THR A 43 -6.13 8.48 -10.49
CA THR A 43 -4.70 8.77 -10.65
C THR A 43 -3.85 7.79 -9.84
N VAL A 44 -4.22 7.52 -8.59
CA VAL A 44 -3.54 6.53 -7.74
C VAL A 44 -3.57 5.14 -8.38
N ASN A 45 -4.73 4.73 -8.89
CA ASN A 45 -4.90 3.45 -9.58
C ASN A 45 -4.06 3.36 -10.86
N ILE A 46 -3.97 4.44 -11.64
CA ILE A 46 -3.10 4.50 -12.82
C ILE A 46 -1.63 4.37 -12.40
N TRP A 47 -1.17 5.13 -11.40
CA TRP A 47 0.19 5.01 -10.90
C TRP A 47 0.52 3.60 -10.42
N PHE A 48 -0.40 2.95 -9.70
CA PHE A 48 -0.20 1.58 -9.24
C PHE A 48 -0.07 0.62 -10.44
N LYS A 49 -0.98 0.71 -11.42
CA LYS A 49 -0.94 -0.10 -12.65
C LYS A 49 0.33 0.11 -13.47
N LEU A 50 0.86 1.33 -13.49
CA LEU A 50 2.11 1.68 -14.16
C LEU A 50 3.36 1.35 -13.32
N GLY A 51 3.20 0.78 -12.11
CA GLY A 51 4.31 0.51 -11.20
C GLY A 51 4.97 1.77 -10.61
N LYS A 52 4.36 2.95 -10.79
CA LYS A 52 4.86 4.25 -10.33
C LYS A 52 4.65 4.49 -8.84
N ILE A 53 3.78 3.75 -8.17
CA ILE A 53 3.60 3.84 -6.72
C ILE A 53 3.53 2.44 -6.12
N LYS A 54 4.18 2.23 -4.98
CA LYS A 54 4.24 0.92 -4.32
C LYS A 54 2.90 0.58 -3.67
N GLY A 55 2.38 -0.58 -4.01
CA GLY A 55 1.13 -1.11 -3.48
C GLY A 55 1.00 -2.61 -3.75
N THR A 56 -0.16 -3.16 -3.44
CA THR A 56 -0.55 -4.53 -3.75
C THR A 56 -2.06 -4.61 -3.93
N THR A 57 -2.53 -5.65 -4.60
CA THR A 57 -3.95 -6.00 -4.66
C THR A 57 -4.26 -7.03 -3.57
N ILE A 58 -5.31 -6.81 -2.79
CA ILE A 58 -5.84 -7.79 -1.82
C ILE A 58 -7.33 -7.97 -2.15
N GLY A 59 -7.69 -9.17 -2.60
CA GLY A 59 -9.02 -9.41 -3.19
C GLY A 59 -9.21 -8.55 -4.45
N GLU A 60 -10.25 -7.72 -4.44
CA GLU A 60 -10.59 -6.81 -5.55
C GLU A 60 -10.10 -5.36 -5.32
N SER A 61 -9.48 -5.10 -4.15
CA SER A 61 -9.11 -3.76 -3.73
C SER A 61 -7.61 -3.50 -3.87
N VAL A 62 -7.27 -2.30 -4.33
CA VAL A 62 -5.89 -1.80 -4.40
C VAL A 62 -5.52 -1.14 -3.07
N TYR A 63 -4.40 -1.59 -2.52
CA TYR A 63 -3.81 -1.07 -1.30
C TYR A 63 -2.45 -0.47 -1.61
N ILE A 64 -2.23 0.78 -1.19
CA ILE A 64 -0.98 1.48 -1.35
C ILE A 64 -0.16 1.31 -0.08
N VAL A 65 1.15 1.08 -0.21
CA VAL A 65 2.04 1.05 0.95
C VAL A 65 1.98 2.43 1.62
N LYS A 66 1.76 2.47 2.92
CA LYS A 66 1.58 3.72 3.66
C LYS A 66 2.78 4.65 3.46
N ASN A 67 2.50 5.93 3.24
CA ASN A 67 3.50 6.97 2.92
C ASN A 67 4.29 6.75 1.61
N ALA A 68 3.89 5.80 0.75
CA ALA A 68 4.50 5.68 -0.58
C ALA A 68 4.27 6.97 -1.38
N MET A 69 5.31 7.40 -2.08
CA MET A 69 5.26 8.50 -3.04
C MET A 69 5.33 7.92 -4.45
N PRO A 70 4.61 8.52 -5.43
CA PRO A 70 4.80 8.15 -6.82
C PRO A 70 6.22 8.50 -7.27
N GLU A 71 6.84 7.63 -8.05
CA GLU A 71 8.12 7.88 -8.70
C GLU A 71 7.97 9.09 -9.64
N LYS A 72 8.85 10.08 -9.47
CA LYS A 72 8.94 11.20 -10.42
C LYS A 72 9.54 10.65 -11.71
N GLU A 73 8.97 11.04 -12.85
CA GLU A 73 9.66 10.85 -14.13
C GLU A 73 11.00 11.59 -14.05
N GLY A 74 12.08 10.85 -14.31
CA GLY A 74 13.42 11.39 -14.50
C GLY A 74 13.59 11.93 -15.91
#